data_AF-A0A7S1H219-F1
#
_entry.id   AF-A0A7S1H219-F1
#
_cell.length_a   1.000
_cell.length_b   1.000
_cell.length_c   1.000
_cell.angle_alpha   90.00
_cell.angle_beta   90.00
_cell.angle_gamma   90.00
#
_symmetry.space_group_name_H-M   'P 1'
#
loop_
_entity.id
_entity.type
_entity.pdbx_description
1 polymer ?
#
loop_
_entity_poly.entity_id
_entity_poly.type
_entity_poly.pdbx_seq_one_letter_code
_entity_poly.pdbx_strand_id
1 'polypeptide(L)'
;YNKCRQAALVPSGRVGLEGQLFGILLSSLKYAPGVDEPAPEDKKDEAEYVLARARQYVHLGELKSAVEELKKLQGQSAFTIQDWKQSAEDRIAVDKALHVIKMEVALMNETMSKAGE
;
A
#
# COMPACT_ATOMS: atom_id res chain seq x y z
N TYR A 1 -8.99 2.42 -2.45
CA TYR A 1 -8.58 2.54 -3.86
C TYR A 1 -9.29 3.70 -4.57
N ASN A 2 -10.59 3.62 -4.90
CA ASN A 2 -11.28 4.66 -5.71
C ASN A 2 -11.14 6.10 -5.20
N LYS A 3 -11.31 6.32 -3.88
CA LYS A 3 -11.15 7.66 -3.27
C LYS A 3 -9.71 8.20 -3.37
N CYS A 4 -8.71 7.32 -3.23
CA CYS A 4 -7.30 7.70 -3.37
C CYS A 4 -6.95 7.99 -4.84
N ARG A 5 -7.51 7.22 -5.78
CA ARG A 5 -7.39 7.48 -7.22
C ARG A 5 -8.04 8.81 -7.63
N GLN A 6 -9.20 9.14 -7.08
CA GLN A 6 -9.83 10.46 -7.29
C GLN A 6 -8.94 11.59 -6.75
N ALA A 7 -8.37 11.42 -5.56
CA ALA A 7 -7.44 12.38 -4.97
C ALA A 7 -6.14 12.53 -5.77
N ALA A 8 -5.68 11.46 -6.43
CA ALA A 8 -4.49 11.45 -7.28
C ALA A 8 -4.67 12.24 -8.60
N LEU A 9 -5.91 12.40 -9.07
CA LEU A 9 -6.23 13.11 -10.31
C LEU A 9 -6.59 14.58 -10.09
N VAL A 10 -6.50 15.08 -8.86
CA VAL A 10 -6.73 16.49 -8.54
C VAL A 10 -5.55 17.33 -9.04
N PRO A 11 -5.76 18.34 -9.90
CA PRO A 11 -4.68 19.19 -10.40
C PRO A 11 -3.95 19.96 -9.29
N SER A 12 -2.63 20.01 -9.35
CA SER A 12 -1.78 20.75 -8.42
C SER A 12 -2.20 22.23 -8.34
N GLY A 13 -2.40 22.74 -7.12
CA GLY A 13 -2.80 24.14 -6.87
C GLY A 13 -4.31 24.38 -6.70
N ARG A 14 -5.16 23.34 -6.82
CA ARG A 14 -6.61 23.43 -6.57
C ARG A 14 -7.03 22.52 -5.42
N VAL A 15 -6.80 22.99 -4.19
CA VAL A 15 -7.06 22.24 -2.94
C VAL A 15 -8.54 22.33 -2.48
N GLY A 16 -9.42 23.00 -3.24
CA GLY A 16 -10.83 23.20 -2.92
C GLY A 16 -11.79 22.16 -3.52
N LEU A 17 -13.09 22.30 -3.22
CA LEU A 17 -14.21 21.48 -3.76
C LEU A 17 -14.16 21.31 -5.28
N GLU A 18 -13.76 22.36 -6.00
CA GLU A 18 -13.58 22.33 -7.46
C GLU A 18 -12.54 21.30 -7.88
N GLY A 19 -11.40 21.24 -7.20
CA GLY A 19 -10.36 20.24 -7.46
C GLY A 19 -10.86 18.81 -7.24
N GLN A 20 -11.68 18.60 -6.21
CA GLN A 20 -12.27 17.30 -5.92
C GLN A 20 -13.32 16.87 -6.96
N LEU A 21 -14.12 17.81 -7.48
CA LEU A 21 -15.04 17.58 -8.60
C LEU A 21 -14.29 17.23 -9.90
N PHE A 22 -13.17 17.93 -10.18
CA PHE A 22 -12.29 17.58 -11.29
C PHE A 22 -11.70 16.17 -11.14
N GLY A 23 -11.26 15.80 -9.93
CA GLY A 23 -10.76 14.46 -9.63
C GLY A 23 -11.81 13.36 -9.84
N ILE A 24 -13.08 13.63 -9.49
CA ILE A 24 -14.20 12.71 -9.78
C ILE A 24 -14.41 12.55 -11.29
N LEU A 25 -14.52 13.67 -12.02
CA LEU A 25 -14.75 13.66 -13.47
C LEU A 25 -13.60 12.96 -14.21
N LEU A 26 -12.35 13.29 -13.91
CA LEU A 26 -11.18 12.66 -14.54
C LEU A 26 -11.09 11.17 -14.21
N SER A 27 -11.42 10.76 -12.98
CA SER A 27 -11.41 9.34 -12.60
C SER A 27 -12.43 8.49 -13.36
N SER A 28 -13.56 9.09 -13.75
CA SER A 28 -14.59 8.44 -14.57
C SER A 28 -14.25 8.37 -16.05
N LEU A 29 -13.43 9.31 -16.54
CA LEU A 29 -13.11 9.43 -17.96
C LEU A 29 -11.81 8.70 -18.33
N LYS A 30 -10.86 8.59 -17.39
CA LYS A 30 -9.56 7.94 -17.59
C LYS A 30 -9.65 6.46 -17.24
N TYR A 31 -9.17 5.60 -18.14
CA TYR A 31 -9.01 4.17 -17.85
C TYR A 31 -7.98 3.98 -16.73
N ALA A 32 -8.34 3.19 -15.70
CA ALA A 32 -7.41 2.87 -14.63
C ALA A 32 -6.41 1.83 -15.15
N PRO A 33 -5.10 2.02 -14.98
CA PRO A 33 -4.13 1.01 -15.41
C PRO A 33 -4.41 -0.33 -14.72
N GLY A 34 -4.28 -1.40 -15.50
CA GLY A 34 -4.40 -2.77 -15.01
C GLY A 34 -3.34 -3.07 -13.95
N VAL A 35 -3.61 -4.07 -13.10
CA VAL A 35 -2.66 -4.55 -12.09
C VAL A 35 -1.39 -5.12 -12.75
N ASP A 36 -1.52 -5.64 -13.97
CA ASP A 36 -0.46 -6.25 -14.76
C ASP A 36 0.07 -5.33 -15.89
N GLU A 37 -0.37 -4.07 -15.92
CA GLU A 37 -0.01 -3.14 -16.98
C GLU A 37 1.28 -2.39 -16.59
N PRO A 38 2.40 -2.59 -17.33
CA PRO A 38 3.64 -1.91 -17.02
C PRO A 38 3.47 -0.41 -17.23
N ALA A 39 3.90 0.37 -16.24
CA ALA A 39 3.95 1.81 -16.39
C ALA A 39 4.94 2.19 -17.49
N PRO A 40 4.61 3.14 -18.37
CA PRO A 40 5.60 3.82 -19.20
C PRO A 40 6.75 4.35 -18.32
N GLU A 41 8.00 4.26 -18.80
CA GLU A 41 9.21 4.67 -18.05
C GLU A 41 9.09 6.10 -17.49
N ASP A 42 8.47 7.00 -18.24
CA ASP A 42 8.24 8.40 -17.89
C ASP A 42 7.14 8.62 -16.83
N LYS A 43 6.31 7.61 -16.56
CA LYS A 43 5.11 7.70 -15.68
C LYS A 43 5.14 6.74 -14.51
N LYS A 44 6.27 6.09 -14.27
CA LYS A 44 6.43 5.05 -13.25
C LYS A 44 5.99 5.47 -11.85
N ASP A 45 6.23 6.73 -11.50
CA ASP A 45 5.90 7.28 -10.18
C ASP A 45 4.61 8.14 -10.19
N GLU A 46 3.87 8.17 -11.30
CA GLU A 46 2.53 8.75 -11.28
C GLU A 46 1.62 7.94 -10.36
N ALA A 47 0.79 8.64 -9.61
CA ALA A 47 -0.01 8.08 -8.53
C ALA A 47 -0.93 6.92 -8.98
N GLU A 48 -1.39 6.89 -10.23
CA GLU A 48 -2.19 5.77 -10.74
C GLU A 48 -1.39 4.46 -10.87
N TYR A 49 -0.15 4.52 -11.34
CA TYR A 49 0.72 3.35 -11.46
C TYR A 49 1.27 2.90 -10.11
N VAL A 50 1.55 3.86 -9.21
CA VAL A 50 1.88 3.55 -7.81
C VAL A 50 0.72 2.80 -7.12
N LEU A 51 -0.52 3.28 -7.30
CA LEU A 51 -1.71 2.61 -6.75
C LEU A 51 -1.96 1.24 -7.38
N ALA A 52 -1.68 1.05 -8.68
CA ALA A 52 -1.81 -0.23 -9.37
C ALA A 52 -0.80 -1.26 -8.82
N ARG A 53 0.49 -0.91 -8.70
CA ARG A 53 1.51 -1.79 -8.10
C ARG A 53 1.23 -2.10 -6.64
N ALA A 54 0.85 -1.10 -5.84
CA ALA A 54 0.46 -1.33 -4.45
C ALA A 54 -0.70 -2.34 -4.35
N ARG A 55 -1.68 -2.27 -5.27
CA ARG A 55 -2.78 -3.24 -5.35
C ARG A 55 -2.30 -4.63 -5.74
N GLN A 56 -1.33 -4.74 -6.65
CA GLN A 56 -0.71 -6.02 -7.01
C GLN A 56 -0.06 -6.67 -5.79
N TYR A 57 0.78 -5.92 -5.05
CA TYR A 57 1.44 -6.42 -3.86
C TYR A 57 0.45 -6.83 -2.76
N VAL A 58 -0.66 -6.12 -2.59
CA VAL A 58 -1.73 -6.55 -1.68
C VAL A 58 -2.35 -7.88 -2.13
N HIS A 59 -2.57 -8.08 -3.44
CA HIS A 59 -3.11 -9.33 -3.96
C HIS A 59 -2.16 -10.52 -3.77
N LEU A 60 -0.86 -10.29 -3.88
CA LEU A 60 0.18 -11.28 -3.63
C LEU A 60 0.45 -11.54 -2.13
N GLY A 61 -0.22 -10.82 -1.22
CA GLY A 61 0.02 -10.90 0.22
C GLY A 61 1.29 -10.20 0.69
N GLU A 62 2.00 -9.49 -0.20
CA GLU A 62 3.22 -8.77 0.08
C GLU A 62 2.94 -7.38 0.66
N LEU A 63 2.40 -7.33 1.88
CA LEU A 63 1.98 -6.07 2.50
C LEU A 63 3.12 -5.05 2.65
N LYS A 64 4.34 -5.54 2.91
CA LYS A 64 5.54 -4.68 3.02
C LYS A 64 5.86 -3.99 1.70
N SER A 65 5.87 -4.74 0.59
CA SER A 65 6.08 -4.20 -0.76
C SER A 65 4.99 -3.19 -1.13
N ALA A 66 3.73 -3.46 -0.76
CA ALA A 66 2.63 -2.55 -0.97
C ALA A 66 2.81 -1.21 -0.22
N VAL A 67 3.24 -1.25 1.04
CA VAL A 67 3.50 -0.04 1.84
C VAL A 67 4.64 0.79 1.24
N GLU A 68 5.72 0.15 0.77
CA GLU A 68 6.83 0.86 0.12
C GLU A 68 6.40 1.57 -1.17
N GLU A 69 5.54 0.97 -1.99
CA GLU A 69 4.97 1.66 -3.15
C GLU A 69 4.13 2.87 -2.72
N LEU A 70 3.26 2.72 -1.73
CA LEU A 70 2.39 3.82 -1.30
C LEU A 70 3.14 5.00 -0.67
N LYS A 71 4.37 4.81 -0.18
CA LYS A 71 5.25 5.92 0.26
C LYS A 71 5.65 6.86 -0.87
N LYS A 72 5.56 6.41 -2.13
CA LYS A 72 5.84 7.24 -3.32
C LYS A 72 4.70 8.21 -3.65
N LEU A 73 3.50 8.01 -3.08
CA LEU A 73 2.39 8.93 -3.26
C LEU A 73 2.68 10.28 -2.60
N GLN A 74 2.23 11.35 -3.24
CA GLN A 74 2.35 12.72 -2.73
C GLN A 74 0.97 13.39 -2.67
N GLY A 75 0.91 14.57 -2.07
CA GLY A 75 -0.28 15.42 -2.05
C GLY A 75 -1.51 14.76 -1.42
N GLN A 76 -2.69 15.03 -2.00
CA GLN A 76 -3.98 14.60 -1.45
C GLN A 76 -4.16 13.07 -1.45
N SER A 77 -3.54 12.36 -2.41
CA SER A 77 -3.54 10.89 -2.42
C SER A 77 -2.77 10.30 -1.24
N ALA A 78 -1.64 10.90 -0.85
CA ALA A 78 -0.85 10.46 0.29
C ALA A 78 -1.61 10.65 1.61
N PHE A 79 -2.30 11.78 1.75
CA PHE A 79 -3.17 12.04 2.91
C PHE A 79 -4.32 11.03 2.99
N THR A 80 -4.98 10.76 1.86
CA THR A 80 -6.16 9.86 1.81
C THR A 80 -5.81 8.40 2.16
N ILE A 81 -4.57 7.97 1.94
CA ILE A 81 -4.15 6.58 2.21
C ILE A 81 -3.48 6.41 3.59
N GLN A 82 -3.28 7.49 4.34
CA GLN A 82 -2.49 7.49 5.57
C GLN A 82 -3.00 6.48 6.61
N ASP A 83 -4.30 6.47 6.88
CA ASP A 83 -4.91 5.56 7.86
C ASP A 83 -4.72 4.08 7.47
N TRP A 84 -4.89 3.78 6.19
CA TRP A 84 -4.68 2.44 5.66
C TRP A 84 -3.21 2.04 5.77
N LYS A 85 -2.29 2.95 5.45
CA LYS A 85 -0.85 2.71 5.53
C LYS A 85 -0.43 2.42 6.98
N GLN A 86 -0.93 3.19 7.94
CA GLN A 86 -0.66 2.96 9.37
C GLN A 86 -1.15 1.58 9.80
N SER A 87 -2.39 1.22 9.46
CA SER A 87 -2.95 -0.09 9.80
C SER A 87 -2.17 -1.24 9.16
N ALA A 88 -1.66 -1.07 7.93
CA ALA A 88 -0.81 -2.04 7.28
C ALA A 88 0.55 -2.19 7.98
N GLU A 89 1.17 -1.09 8.40
CA GLU A 89 2.42 -1.10 9.17
C GLU A 89 2.25 -1.78 10.53
N ASP A 90 1.15 -1.53 11.23
CA ASP A 90 0.82 -2.18 12.51
C ASP A 90 0.66 -3.69 12.33
N ARG A 91 -0.03 -4.13 11.27
CA ARG A 91 -0.17 -5.55 10.94
C ARG A 91 1.18 -6.22 10.66
N ILE A 92 2.06 -5.54 9.91
CA ILE A 92 3.42 -6.02 9.65
C ILE A 92 4.21 -6.17 10.96
N ALA A 93 4.03 -5.24 11.91
CA ALA A 93 4.68 -5.32 13.22
C ALA A 93 4.18 -6.51 14.04
N VAL A 94 2.86 -6.76 14.04
CA VAL A 94 2.25 -7.93 14.70
C VAL A 94 2.75 -9.23 14.08
N ASP A 95 2.80 -9.34 12.75
CA ASP A 95 3.27 -10.55 12.07
C ASP A 95 4.74 -10.86 12.42
N LYS A 96 5.59 -9.83 12.51
CA LYS A 96 6.98 -9.97 12.95
C LYS A 96 7.09 -10.43 14.41
N ALA A 97 6.30 -9.83 15.31
CA ALA A 97 6.29 -10.23 16.72
C ALA A 97 5.82 -11.68 16.89
N LEU A 98 4.77 -12.07 16.17
CA LEU A 98 4.26 -13.45 16.16
C LEU A 98 5.31 -14.44 15.65
N HIS A 99 6.08 -14.06 14.62
CA HIS A 99 7.16 -14.90 14.10
C HIS A 99 8.25 -15.14 15.15
N VAL A 100 8.69 -14.09 15.85
CA VAL A 100 9.67 -14.20 16.94
C VAL A 100 9.15 -15.09 18.07
N ILE A 101 7.91 -14.89 18.52
CA ILE A 101 7.31 -15.71 19.57
C ILE A 101 7.28 -17.19 19.16
N LYS A 102 6.87 -17.50 17.93
CA LYS A 102 6.87 -18.88 17.42
C LYS A 102 8.26 -19.50 17.39
N MET A 103 9.27 -18.71 17.02
CA MET A 103 10.66 -19.14 17.01
C MET A 103 11.15 -19.45 18.43
N GLU A 104 10.91 -18.56 19.40
CA GLU A 104 11.27 -18.78 20.81
C GLU A 104 10.59 -20.03 21.39
N VAL A 105 9.30 -20.25 21.10
CA VAL A 105 8.57 -21.46 21.52
C VAL A 105 9.17 -22.72 20.89
N ALA A 106 9.54 -22.68 19.60
CA ALA A 106 10.17 -23.81 18.93
C ALA A 106 11.53 -24.16 19.57
N LEU A 107 12.36 -23.15 19.86
CA LEU A 107 13.64 -23.32 20.55
C LEU A 107 13.45 -23.88 21.96
N MET A 108 12.49 -23.37 22.73
CA MET A 108 12.19 -23.86 24.07
C MET A 108 11.71 -25.31 24.07
N ASN A 109 10.88 -25.71 23.10
CA ASN A 109 10.44 -27.10 22.96
C ASN A 109 11.61 -28.03 22.60
N GLU A 110 12.52 -27.58 21.73
CA GLU A 110 13.71 -28.34 21.36
C GLU A 110 14.65 -28.54 22.56
N THR A 111 14.88 -27.49 23.35
CA THR A 111 15.75 -27.58 24.54
C THR A 111 15.14 -28.48 25.61
N MET A 112 13.82 -28.40 25.86
CA MET A 112 13.14 -29.31 26.78
C MET A 112 13.17 -30.76 26.31
N SER A 113 13.00 -31.02 25.00
CA SER A 113 13.09 -32.36 24.44
C SER A 113 14.49 -32.96 24.64
N LYS A 114 15.55 -32.18 24.44
CA LYS A 114 16.94 -32.63 24.61
C LYS A 114 17.35 -32.79 26.08
N ALA A 115 16.69 -32.11 27.02
CA ALA A 115 16.96 -32.24 28.45
C ALA A 115 16.26 -33.45 29.11
N GLY A 116 15.30 -34.08 28.41
CA GLY A 116 14.59 -35.27 28.87
C GLY A 116 15.15 -36.60 28.34
N GLU A 117 16.13 -36.56 27.44
CA GLU A 117 16.93 -37.71 26.96
C GLU A 117 18.21 -37.86 27.80
#